data_AF-A0A939FUK0-F1
#
_entry.id   AF-A0A939FUK0-F1
#
_cell.length_a   1.000
_cell.length_b   1.000
_cell.length_c   1.000
_cell.angle_alpha   90.00
_cell.angle_beta   90.00
_cell.angle_gamma   90.00
#
_symmetry.space_group_name_H-M   'P 1'
#
loop_
_entity.id
_entity.type
_entity.pdbx_description
1 polymer ?
#
loop_
_entity_poly.entity_id
_entity_poly.type
_entity_poly.pdbx_seq_one_letter_code
_entity_poly.pdbx_strand_id
1 'polypeptide(L)'
;MIFDVLLRLARTFRTGDFFVPANARRLLVIAGLVFLIGTLPPALDVLTTHLLVDGTPVGQAVRTPYSLDTVAVFGALLTAAAAAAFRQGARLREDAEGLV
;
A
#
# COMPACT_ATOMS: atom_id res chain seq x y z
N MET A 1 3.05 4.36 -13.34
CA MET A 1 2.40 4.93 -12.14
C MET A 1 3.25 4.74 -10.88
N ILE A 2 3.47 3.52 -10.37
CA ILE A 2 4.25 3.32 -9.12
C ILE A 2 5.74 3.69 -9.25
N PHE A 3 6.34 3.39 -10.40
CA PHE A 3 7.75 3.74 -10.68
C PHE A 3 8.03 5.25 -10.67
N ASP A 4 7.08 6.08 -11.12
CA ASP A 4 7.26 7.54 -11.08
C ASP A 4 7.26 8.05 -9.63
N VAL A 5 6.39 7.48 -8.78
CA VAL A 5 6.34 7.85 -7.36
C VAL A 5 7.61 7.36 -6.64
N LEU A 6 8.10 6.16 -6.94
CA LEU A 6 9.37 5.64 -6.42
C LEU A 6 10.57 6.49 -6.86
N LEU A 7 10.62 6.90 -8.14
CA LEU A 7 11.68 7.76 -8.67
C LEU A 7 11.65 9.15 -8.06
N ARG A 8 10.45 9.72 -7.84
CA ARG A 8 10.31 10.99 -7.12
C ARG A 8 10.80 10.86 -5.69
N LEU A 9 10.46 9.78 -4.99
CA LEU A 9 10.90 9.52 -3.63
C LEU A 9 12.44 9.39 -3.54
N ALA A 10 13.04 8.61 -4.44
CA ALA A 10 14.49 8.44 -4.53
C ALA A 10 15.22 9.76 -4.83
N ARG A 11 14.61 10.63 -5.67
CA ARG A 11 15.13 11.97 -5.93
C ARG A 11 15.05 12.86 -4.69
N THR A 12 13.93 12.87 -3.96
CA THR A 12 13.81 13.72 -2.76
C THR A 12 14.77 13.28 -1.65
N PHE A 13 15.01 11.97 -1.50
CA PHE A 13 16.03 11.44 -0.59
C PHE A 13 17.45 11.87 -0.97
N ARG A 14 17.75 11.97 -2.26
CA ARG A 14 19.05 12.46 -2.75
C ARG A 14 19.28 13.94 -2.46
N THR A 15 18.22 14.74 -2.38
CA THR A 15 18.27 16.17 -2.04
C THR A 15 18.26 16.48 -0.54
N GLY A 16 18.14 15.48 0.34
CA GLY A 16 18.26 15.66 1.79
C GLY A 16 16.97 16.12 2.51
N ASP A 17 15.87 16.34 1.80
CA ASP A 17 14.60 16.82 2.38
C ASP A 17 13.58 15.67 2.52
N PHE A 18 13.78 14.88 3.57
CA PHE A 18 13.02 13.65 3.86
C PHE A 18 11.59 13.95 4.34
N PHE A 19 11.40 15.05 5.06
CA PHE A 19 10.19 15.32 5.87
C PHE A 19 9.16 16.24 5.21
N VAL A 20 9.21 16.44 3.89
CA VAL A 20 8.21 17.28 3.23
C VAL A 20 6.85 16.57 3.24
N PRO A 21 5.74 17.23 3.67
CA PRO A 21 4.41 16.61 3.79
C PRO A 21 3.90 15.92 2.51
N ALA A 22 4.33 16.43 1.35
CA ALA A 22 4.01 15.85 0.04
C ALA A 22 4.58 14.43 -0.16
N ASN A 23 5.76 14.12 0.40
CA ASN A 23 6.37 12.79 0.30
C ASN A 23 5.62 11.76 1.15
N ALA A 24 5.13 12.16 2.33
CA ALA A 24 4.28 11.31 3.15
C ALA A 24 3.00 10.88 2.43
N ARG A 25 2.34 11.83 1.74
CA ARG A 25 1.13 11.53 0.94
C ARG A 25 1.45 10.57 -0.20
N ARG A 26 2.58 10.77 -0.88
CA ARG A 26 3.06 9.87 -1.96
C ARG A 26 3.34 8.46 -1.45
N LEU A 27 3.98 8.33 -0.29
CA LEU A 27 4.30 7.03 0.29
C LEU A 27 3.04 6.27 0.73
N LEU A 28 2.03 6.99 1.23
CA LEU A 28 0.73 6.41 1.58
C LEU A 28 -0.02 5.92 0.34
N VAL A 29 0.04 6.66 -0.77
CA VAL A 29 -0.50 6.21 -2.07
C VAL A 29 0.22 4.96 -2.57
N ILE A 30 1.55 4.89 -2.46
CA ILE A 30 2.31 3.68 -2.83
C ILE A 30 1.88 2.50 -1.96
N ALA A 31 1.82 2.67 -0.64
CA ALA A 31 1.40 1.63 0.28
C ALA A 31 0.00 1.09 -0.07
N GLY A 32 -0.95 2.00 -0.35
CA GLY A 32 -2.30 1.64 -0.77
C GLY A 32 -2.33 0.85 -2.09
N LEU A 33 -1.53 1.26 -3.09
CA LEU A 33 -1.45 0.56 -4.37
C LEU A 33 -0.82 -0.84 -4.23
N VAL A 34 0.24 -0.98 -3.43
CA VAL A 34 0.88 -2.29 -3.16
C VAL A 34 -0.12 -3.22 -2.46
N PHE A 35 -0.86 -2.70 -1.48
CA PHE A 35 -1.92 -3.46 -0.82
C PHE A 35 -3.00 -3.91 -1.80
N LEU A 36 -3.45 -2.99 -2.67
CA LEU A 36 -4.47 -3.30 -3.66
C LEU A 36 -4.00 -4.39 -4.65
N ILE A 37 -2.77 -4.30 -5.14
CA ILE A 37 -2.20 -5.28 -6.07
C ILE A 37 -2.07 -6.66 -5.41
N GLY A 38 -1.73 -6.73 -4.11
CA GLY A 38 -1.61 -7.99 -3.39
C GLY A 38 -2.93 -8.64 -2.98
N THR A 39 -4.03 -7.89 -2.92
CA THR A 39 -5.32 -8.37 -2.37
C THR A 39 -6.45 -8.43 -3.40
N LEU A 40 -6.45 -7.54 -4.39
CA LEU A 40 -7.54 -7.44 -5.35
C LEU A 40 -7.58 -8.62 -6.33
N PRO A 41 -6.46 -9.12 -6.90
CA PRO A 41 -6.50 -10.30 -7.78
C PRO A 41 -7.05 -11.57 -7.12
N PRO A 42 -6.58 -12.02 -5.93
CA PRO A 42 -7.16 -13.21 -5.29
C PRO A 42 -8.62 -12.99 -4.87
N ALA A 43 -9.02 -11.76 -4.57
CA ALA A 43 -10.41 -11.45 -4.20
C ALA A 43 -11.34 -11.56 -5.42
N LEU A 44 -10.89 -11.05 -6.57
CA LEU A 44 -11.61 -11.20 -7.83
C LEU A 44 -11.71 -12.66 -8.25
N ASP A 45 -10.65 -13.44 -8.09
CA ASP A 45 -10.62 -14.86 -8.47
C ASP A 45 -11.61 -15.71 -7.66
N VAL A 46 -11.70 -15.47 -6.34
CA VAL A 46 -12.70 -16.08 -5.47
C VAL A 46 -14.11 -15.66 -5.88
N LEU A 47 -14.33 -14.37 -6.16
CA LEU A 47 -15.64 -13.84 -6.54
C LEU A 47 -16.10 -14.39 -7.89
N THR A 48 -15.24 -14.37 -8.91
CA THR A 48 -15.56 -14.89 -10.24
C THR A 48 -15.80 -16.39 -10.19
N THR A 49 -15.00 -17.13 -9.43
CA THR A 49 -15.23 -18.56 -9.24
C THR A 49 -16.57 -18.78 -8.58
N HIS A 50 -16.89 -18.06 -7.50
CA HIS A 50 -18.16 -18.21 -6.81
C HIS A 50 -19.35 -17.96 -7.75
N LEU A 51 -19.32 -16.88 -8.53
CA LEU A 51 -20.35 -16.56 -9.53
C LEU A 51 -20.47 -17.62 -10.64
N LEU A 52 -19.36 -18.29 -10.99
CA LEU A 52 -19.34 -19.29 -12.05
C LEU A 52 -19.88 -20.66 -11.60
N VAL A 53 -19.61 -21.05 -10.35
CA VAL A 53 -20.15 -22.30 -9.77
C VAL A 53 -21.51 -22.12 -9.10
N ASP A 54 -21.98 -20.89 -8.94
CA ASP A 54 -23.28 -20.61 -8.33
C ASP A 54 -24.42 -21.28 -9.11
N GLY A 55 -25.33 -21.93 -8.39
CA GLY A 55 -26.40 -22.73 -8.99
C GLY A 55 -26.00 -24.07 -9.62
N THR A 56 -24.72 -24.48 -9.54
CA THR A 56 -24.27 -25.81 -10.01
C THR A 56 -24.07 -26.80 -8.86
N PRO A 57 -24.24 -28.12 -9.08
CA PRO A 57 -23.90 -29.15 -8.08
C PRO A 57 -22.43 -29.10 -7.63
N VAL A 58 -21.56 -28.56 -8.49
CA VAL A 58 -20.11 -28.42 -8.27
C VAL A 58 -19.79 -27.34 -7.24
N GLY A 59 -20.68 -26.35 -7.04
CA GLY A 59 -20.48 -25.27 -6.06
C GLY A 59 -20.37 -25.74 -4.60
N GLN A 60 -20.92 -26.91 -4.25
CA GLN A 60 -20.76 -27.49 -2.91
C GLN A 60 -19.38 -28.16 -2.71
N ALA A 61 -18.70 -28.51 -3.79
CA ALA A 61 -17.40 -29.20 -3.76
C ALA A 61 -16.22 -28.25 -3.98
N VAL A 62 -16.42 -27.12 -4.64
CA VAL A 62 -15.35 -26.13 -4.89
C VAL A 62 -15.13 -25.27 -3.66
N ARG A 63 -14.04 -25.54 -2.93
CA ARG A 63 -13.44 -24.58 -2.01
C ARG A 63 -12.41 -23.77 -2.79
N THR A 64 -12.67 -22.47 -2.98
CA THR A 64 -11.67 -21.50 -3.44
C THR A 64 -11.03 -20.83 -2.23
N PRO A 65 -9.92 -21.38 -1.70
CA PRO A 65 -9.24 -20.76 -0.57
C PRO A 65 -8.68 -19.40 -0.99
N TYR A 66 -9.00 -18.37 -0.21
CA TYR A 66 -8.43 -17.05 -0.38
C TYR A 66 -6.97 -17.06 0.09
N SER A 67 -6.04 -17.12 -0.85
CA SER A 67 -4.60 -17.06 -0.56
C SER A 67 -4.13 -15.61 -0.62
N LEU A 68 -3.82 -15.03 0.54
CA LEU A 68 -3.21 -13.71 0.65
C LEU A 68 -1.72 -13.80 0.34
N ASP A 69 -1.23 -12.89 -0.50
CA ASP A 69 0.21 -12.66 -0.61
C ASP A 69 0.70 -11.91 0.64
N THR A 70 1.16 -12.66 1.63
CA THR A 70 1.64 -12.14 2.92
C THR A 70 2.82 -11.20 2.76
N VAL A 71 3.67 -11.39 1.74
CA VAL A 71 4.82 -10.52 1.46
C VAL A 71 4.33 -9.17 0.95
N ALA A 72 3.37 -9.16 0.02
CA ALA A 72 2.77 -7.93 -0.47
C ALA A 72 2.04 -7.15 0.64
N VAL A 73 1.27 -7.85 1.49
CA VAL A 73 0.56 -7.25 2.63
C VAL A 73 1.53 -6.66 3.65
N PHE A 74 2.56 -7.42 4.02
CA PHE A 74 3.57 -6.95 4.98
C PHE A 74 4.38 -5.78 4.41
N GLY A 75 4.74 -5.83 3.13
CA GLY A 75 5.39 -4.73 2.42
C GLY A 75 4.55 -3.46 2.40
N ALA A 76 3.23 -3.58 2.15
CA ALA A 76 2.31 -2.44 2.23
C ALA A 76 2.23 -1.87 3.65
N LEU A 77 2.18 -2.74 4.67
CA LEU A 77 2.13 -2.32 6.07
C LEU A 77 3.40 -1.55 6.49
N LEU A 78 4.58 -2.08 6.15
CA LEU A 78 5.86 -1.41 6.40
C LEU A 78 5.95 -0.06 5.69
N THR A 79 5.47 0.00 4.44
CA THR A 79 5.44 1.25 3.67
C THR A 79 4.49 2.28 4.30
N ALA A 80 3.33 1.84 4.80
CA ALA A 80 2.40 2.70 5.51
C ALA A 80 2.98 3.20 6.84
N ALA A 81 3.66 2.33 7.60
CA ALA A 81 4.34 2.69 8.84
C ALA A 81 5.44 3.74 8.59
N ALA A 82 6.25 3.55 7.55
CA ALA A 82 7.24 4.53 7.14
C ALA A 82 6.59 5.88 6.75
N ALA A 83 5.43 5.85 6.09
CA ALA A 83 4.69 7.07 5.72
C ALA A 83 4.22 7.83 6.96
N ALA A 84 3.73 7.10 7.96
CA ALA A 84 3.32 7.66 9.24
C ALA A 84 4.50 8.26 10.01
N ALA A 85 5.64 7.57 10.06
CA ALA A 85 6.86 8.08 10.69
C ALA A 85 7.35 9.38 10.02
N PHE A 86 7.33 9.46 8.69
CA PHE A 86 7.69 10.69 7.98
C PHE A 86 6.72 11.85 8.25
N ARG A 87 5.41 11.60 8.36
CA ARG A 87 4.45 12.64 8.77
C ARG A 87 4.74 13.18 10.17
N GLN A 88 5.10 12.28 11.09
CA GLN A 88 5.35 12.65 12.46
C GLN A 88 6.64 13.48 12.58
N GLY A 89 7.70 13.09 11.86
CA GLY A 89 8.93 13.89 11.77
C GLY A 89 8.73 15.25 11.08
N ALA A 90 7.84 15.34 10.08
CA ALA A 90 7.48 16.62 9.46
C ALA A 90 6.85 17.60 10.45
N ARG A 91 5.92 17.11 11.28
CA ARG A 91 5.26 17.91 12.33
C ARG A 91 6.25 18.41 13.39
N LEU A 92 7.15 17.52 13.84
CA LEU A 92 8.19 17.91 14.80
C LEU A 92 9.13 18.99 14.26
N ARG A 93 9.37 19.00 12.94
CA ARG A 93 10.16 20.04 12.28
C ARG A 93 9.42 21.38 12.22
N GLU A 94 8.14 21.38 11.87
CA GLU A 94 7.30 22.60 11.93
C GLU A 94 7.27 23.20 13.34
N ASP A 95 7.12 22.36 14.37
CA ASP A 95 7.12 22.81 15.76
C ASP A 95 8.49 23.39 16.19
N ALA A 96 9.59 22.82 15.70
CA ALA A 96 10.94 23.29 16.00
C ALA A 96 11.29 24.60 15.25
N GLU A 97 10.86 24.76 14.00
CA GLU A 97 11.06 25.98 13.21
C GLU A 97 10.17 27.13 13.69
N GLY A 98 9.02 26.85 14.31
CA GLY A 98 8.14 27.85 14.93
C GLY A 98 8.61 28.39 16.28
N LEU A 99 9.69 27.83 16.84
CA LEU A 99 10.29 28.24 18.11
C LEU A 99 11.53 29.15 17.95
N VAL A 100 11.96 29.44 16.72
CA VAL A 100 13.14 30.27 16.39
C VAL A 100 12.74 31.61 15.82
#